data_AF-A0A410X3X5-F1
#
_entry.id   AF-A0A410X3X5-F1
#
_cell.length_a   1.000
_cell.length_b   1.000
_cell.length_c   1.000
_cell.angle_alpha   90.00
_cell.angle_beta   90.00
_cell.angle_gamma   90.00
#
_symmetry.space_group_name_H-M   'P 1'
#
loop_
_entity.id
_entity.type
_entity.pdbx_description
1 polymer ?
#
loop_
_entity_poly.entity_id
_entity_poly.type
_entity_poly.pdbx_seq_one_letter_code
_entity_poly.pdbx_strand_id
1 'polypeptide(L)'
;MGGIGVSNRAYIGGYKNENGTDYRFKGKIANLRIWNNKQENKQIVTNMYKNLKGTEDNLIGEWFYEKTLINPKSFNGTKFIELSNLDINKQEGGYNTVEFWMFWDDTNTVMPFAWNTRYDLYFADGYFGFNTFNSDLLGIPSLPLKNRWVHVSAIFKNGDVTKDSCELYIYGTKQNIQNHLGSDKSRASAGDKVYIGGYKENNQTLYNFKGKLANFRIRNKKLDVLQIQSNIFKRLNGNESGLVGEWGLRDNPLNPKIFKGDMYSELSNVHINTGQGEKNTVEFWMFWDGTNAVMPFAWDSGYDLYLADGYFGFNTFNADVLGIPSDNLKNKWVHVAAVFYNGIPDKDNVKLYINGLPQSLQTLKGPFTRGGRASTNVYLGGYLEAGKKNYLFKGGITNLRIWKKELSEDQIKTYMYLNSAKAPDLVGQWKLENSEYLLKEK
;
A
#
# COMPACT_ATOMS: atom_id res chain seq x y z
N MET A 1 -3.36 33.40 38.23
CA MET A 1 -3.58 33.13 36.80
C MET A 1 -3.51 31.62 36.60
N GLY A 2 -4.63 30.95 36.33
CA GLY A 2 -4.60 29.53 35.99
C GLY A 2 -3.83 29.36 34.69
N GLY A 3 -2.75 28.58 34.71
CA GLY A 3 -1.94 28.32 33.52
C GLY A 3 -2.83 27.76 32.40
N ILE A 4 -2.86 28.43 31.26
CA ILE A 4 -3.57 27.96 30.08
C ILE A 4 -2.76 26.79 29.53
N GLY A 5 -3.17 25.57 29.86
CA GLY A 5 -2.61 24.33 29.29
C GLY A 5 -3.18 24.04 27.91
N VAL A 6 -2.41 23.36 27.07
CA VAL A 6 -2.88 22.87 25.77
C VAL A 6 -3.79 21.66 25.99
N SER A 7 -5.00 21.69 25.41
CA SER A 7 -5.95 20.57 25.47
C SER A 7 -5.48 19.37 24.63
N ASN A 8 -5.96 18.18 24.96
CA ASN A 8 -5.81 16.98 24.12
C ASN A 8 -6.69 17.00 22.84
N ARG A 9 -7.45 18.08 22.61
CA ARG A 9 -8.26 18.29 21.41
C ARG A 9 -7.79 19.53 20.66
N ALA A 10 -7.60 19.37 19.35
CA ALA A 10 -7.39 20.47 18.41
C ALA A 10 -8.51 20.46 17.38
N TYR A 11 -9.01 21.65 17.02
CA TYR A 11 -10.00 21.84 15.96
C TYR A 11 -9.35 22.54 14.77
N ILE A 12 -9.67 22.08 13.57
CA ILE A 12 -9.06 22.58 12.32
C ILE A 12 -10.19 23.11 11.44
N GLY A 13 -10.06 24.35 10.97
CA GLY A 13 -11.05 24.97 10.09
C GLY A 13 -12.34 25.46 10.79
N GLY A 14 -12.37 25.43 12.13
CA GLY A 14 -13.47 25.92 12.96
C GLY A 14 -13.26 25.55 14.42
N TYR A 15 -14.23 25.85 15.28
CA TYR A 15 -14.24 25.46 16.69
C TYR A 15 -15.58 24.84 17.06
N LYS A 16 -15.57 23.74 17.83
CA LYS A 16 -16.80 23.10 18.31
C LYS A 16 -16.92 23.27 19.83
N ASN A 17 -18.04 23.84 20.27
CA ASN A 17 -18.46 23.84 21.67
C ASN A 17 -19.68 22.91 21.86
N GLU A 18 -20.23 22.89 23.08
CA GLU A 18 -21.39 22.06 23.43
C GLU A 18 -22.65 22.43 22.63
N ASN A 19 -22.74 23.67 22.14
CA ASN A 19 -23.90 24.22 21.44
C ASN A 19 -23.81 24.11 19.90
N GLY A 20 -22.67 23.69 19.35
CA GLY A 20 -22.49 23.53 17.92
C GLY A 20 -21.09 23.88 17.43
N THR A 21 -21.00 24.24 16.14
CA THR A 21 -19.74 24.66 15.50
C THR A 21 -19.76 26.16 15.28
N ASP A 22 -18.85 26.86 15.94
CA ASP A 22 -18.61 28.30 15.85
C ASP A 22 -17.30 28.59 15.10
N TYR A 23 -17.09 29.86 14.72
CA TYR A 23 -15.83 30.36 14.15
C TYR A 23 -15.30 29.60 12.92
N ARG A 24 -16.20 29.28 11.97
CA ARG A 24 -15.84 28.55 10.75
C ARG A 24 -14.83 29.34 9.92
N PHE A 25 -13.69 28.70 9.62
CA PHE A 25 -12.69 29.26 8.72
C PHE A 25 -13.16 29.12 7.27
N LYS A 26 -13.31 30.25 6.58
CA LYS A 26 -13.66 30.30 5.15
C LYS A 26 -12.39 30.42 4.31
N GLY A 27 -11.64 29.32 4.21
CA GLY A 27 -10.40 29.26 3.43
C GLY A 27 -9.95 27.83 3.15
N LYS A 28 -8.72 27.65 2.67
CA LYS A 28 -8.11 26.35 2.38
C LYS A 28 -6.93 26.11 3.32
N ILE A 29 -6.90 24.95 3.96
CA ILE A 29 -5.78 24.49 4.78
C ILE A 29 -5.18 23.26 4.11
N ALA A 30 -3.87 23.19 4.02
CA ALA A 30 -3.13 22.01 3.59
C ALA A 30 -1.95 21.80 4.53
N ASN A 31 -1.50 20.54 4.63
CA ASN A 31 -0.23 20.14 5.26
C ASN A 31 -0.10 20.57 6.73
N LEU A 32 -1.16 20.34 7.52
CA LEU A 32 -1.12 20.65 8.94
C LEU A 32 -0.23 19.65 9.67
N ARG A 33 0.62 20.15 10.57
CA ARG A 33 1.50 19.35 11.42
C ARG A 33 1.43 19.82 12.85
N ILE A 34 1.49 18.89 13.78
CA ILE A 34 1.53 19.17 15.22
C ILE A 34 2.76 18.48 15.81
N TRP A 35 3.58 19.22 16.56
CA TRP A 35 4.78 18.74 17.23
C TRP A 35 4.62 18.91 18.75
N ASN A 36 5.18 18.00 19.55
CA ASN A 36 5.12 18.05 21.03
C ASN A 36 6.36 18.75 21.64
N ASN A 37 7.22 19.36 20.82
CA ASN A 37 8.38 20.13 21.25
C ASN A 37 8.45 21.50 20.54
N LYS A 38 9.23 22.43 21.11
CA LYS A 38 9.57 23.68 20.44
C LYS A 38 10.43 23.37 19.21
N GLN A 39 9.98 23.83 18.05
CA GLN A 39 10.74 23.77 16.80
C GLN A 39 11.55 25.07 16.65
N GLU A 40 12.83 24.96 16.32
CA GLU A 40 13.65 26.12 15.99
C GLU A 40 13.27 26.71 14.63
N ASN A 41 13.49 28.01 14.41
CA ASN A 41 13.16 28.68 13.14
C ASN A 41 13.72 27.95 11.92
N LYS A 42 14.98 27.49 12.01
CA LYS A 42 15.62 26.71 10.93
C LYS A 42 14.90 25.39 10.68
N GLN A 43 14.45 24.69 11.72
CA GLN A 43 13.69 23.44 11.59
C GLN A 43 12.30 23.69 10.98
N ILE A 44 11.60 24.76 11.39
CA ILE A 44 10.30 25.13 10.81
C ILE A 44 10.44 25.36 9.30
N VAL A 45 11.39 26.18 8.88
CA VAL A 45 11.65 26.47 7.45
C VAL A 45 12.06 25.21 6.70
N THR A 46 12.98 24.42 7.28
CA THR A 46 13.47 23.17 6.70
C THR A 46 12.34 22.14 6.54
N ASN A 47 11.44 22.05 7.51
CA ASN A 47 10.38 21.07 7.51
C ASN A 47 9.22 21.51 6.61
N MET A 48 8.95 22.81 6.47
CA MET A 48 7.79 23.37 5.75
C MET A 48 7.47 22.66 4.42
N TYR A 49 8.49 22.33 3.62
CA TYR A 49 8.35 21.67 2.31
C TYR A 49 8.82 20.22 2.26
N LYS A 50 9.29 19.66 3.39
CA LYS A 50 9.71 18.25 3.44
C LYS A 50 8.51 17.33 3.50
N ASN A 51 8.52 16.27 2.70
CA ASN A 51 7.68 15.09 2.95
C ASN A 51 8.24 14.38 4.20
N LEU A 52 7.62 14.62 5.34
CA LEU A 52 7.98 13.93 6.58
C LEU A 52 7.66 12.44 6.46
N LYS A 53 8.31 11.58 7.22
CA LYS A 53 8.08 10.14 7.22
C LYS A 53 6.90 9.76 8.12
N GLY A 54 6.55 10.61 9.08
CA GLY A 54 5.57 10.36 10.14
C GLY A 54 6.18 9.72 11.39
N THR A 55 7.50 9.50 11.39
CA THR A 55 8.29 8.89 12.48
C THR A 55 9.32 9.87 13.03
N GLU A 56 9.25 11.15 12.66
CA GLU A 56 10.11 12.18 13.20
C GLU A 56 9.92 12.30 14.71
N ASP A 57 11.03 12.39 15.44
CA ASP A 57 10.99 12.66 16.88
C ASP A 57 10.09 13.86 17.15
N ASN A 58 9.21 13.70 18.13
CA ASN A 58 8.33 14.77 18.60
C ASN A 58 7.21 15.19 17.61
N LEU A 59 7.07 14.57 16.43
CA LEU A 59 5.92 14.79 15.55
C LEU A 59 4.70 14.01 16.08
N ILE A 60 3.65 14.72 16.47
CA ILE A 60 2.39 14.12 16.94
C ILE A 60 1.54 13.62 15.76
N GLY A 61 1.53 14.38 14.66
CA GLY A 61 0.76 14.03 13.48
C GLY A 61 0.93 14.99 12.32
N GLU A 62 0.70 14.46 11.13
CA GLU A 62 0.64 15.19 9.87
C GLU A 62 -0.70 14.88 9.18
N TRP A 63 -1.43 15.94 8.84
CA TRP A 63 -2.69 15.89 8.10
C TRP A 63 -2.50 16.52 6.74
N PHE A 64 -2.64 15.71 5.71
CA PHE A 64 -2.38 16.09 4.34
C PHE A 64 -3.70 16.06 3.57
N TYR A 65 -4.17 17.24 3.15
CA TYR A 65 -5.31 17.35 2.26
C TYR A 65 -4.79 17.39 0.82
N GLU A 66 -4.70 16.23 0.18
CA GLU A 66 -4.56 16.19 -1.28
C GLU A 66 -5.93 16.49 -1.90
N LYS A 67 -6.03 17.62 -2.59
CA LYS A 67 -7.24 18.01 -3.36
C LYS A 67 -7.67 16.92 -4.38
N THR A 68 -6.75 16.04 -4.73
CA THR A 68 -6.98 14.84 -5.54
C THR A 68 -6.24 13.71 -4.86
N LEU A 69 -6.92 12.62 -4.48
CA LEU A 69 -6.20 11.38 -4.18
C LEU A 69 -5.34 11.08 -5.39
N ILE A 70 -4.02 11.27 -5.29
CA ILE A 70 -3.17 11.24 -6.47
C ILE A 70 -3.06 9.79 -6.91
N ASN A 71 -3.52 9.55 -8.14
CA ASN A 71 -3.38 8.27 -8.84
C ASN A 71 -4.01 7.07 -8.10
N PRO A 72 -5.33 7.10 -7.84
CA PRO A 72 -6.02 6.00 -7.18
C PRO A 72 -5.97 4.73 -8.03
N LYS A 73 -6.30 3.59 -7.43
CA LYS A 73 -6.49 2.35 -8.19
C LYS A 73 -7.83 2.40 -8.91
N SER A 74 -7.81 2.23 -10.22
CA SER A 74 -9.02 2.11 -11.03
C SER A 74 -9.50 0.67 -11.10
N PHE A 75 -10.80 0.48 -10.90
CA PHE A 75 -11.50 -0.79 -11.06
C PHE A 75 -12.49 -0.64 -12.21
N ASN A 76 -12.38 -1.50 -13.20
CA ASN A 76 -13.16 -1.47 -14.45
C ASN A 76 -14.23 -2.57 -14.50
N GLY A 77 -14.49 -3.25 -13.39
CA GLY A 77 -15.43 -4.36 -13.34
C GLY A 77 -14.84 -5.71 -13.75
N THR A 78 -13.51 -5.84 -13.91
CA THR A 78 -12.87 -7.11 -14.29
C THR A 78 -11.78 -7.59 -13.33
N LYS A 79 -11.49 -6.84 -12.27
CA LYS A 79 -10.37 -7.11 -11.36
C LYS A 79 -10.76 -6.77 -9.92
N PHE A 80 -10.13 -7.47 -9.00
CA PHE A 80 -10.12 -7.18 -7.56
C PHE A 80 -8.69 -7.32 -7.04
N ILE A 81 -8.46 -6.92 -5.79
CA ILE A 81 -7.21 -7.17 -5.06
C ILE A 81 -7.54 -8.15 -3.93
N GLU A 82 -6.75 -9.22 -3.82
CA GLU A 82 -6.80 -10.16 -2.70
C GLU A 82 -5.67 -9.82 -1.72
N LEU A 83 -6.01 -9.62 -0.46
CA LEU A 83 -5.08 -9.49 0.65
C LEU A 83 -5.29 -10.68 1.60
N SER A 84 -4.20 -11.21 2.15
CA SER A 84 -4.23 -12.34 3.09
C SER A 84 -3.13 -12.23 4.13
N ASN A 85 -3.08 -13.17 5.09
CA ASN A 85 -2.14 -13.15 6.21
C ASN A 85 -2.23 -11.87 7.05
N LEU A 86 -3.47 -11.40 7.26
CA LEU A 86 -3.77 -10.18 7.99
C LEU A 86 -4.09 -10.51 9.46
N ASP A 87 -3.60 -9.68 10.39
CA ASP A 87 -3.93 -9.78 11.83
C ASP A 87 -5.35 -9.23 12.10
N ILE A 88 -6.37 -9.98 11.70
CA ILE A 88 -7.78 -9.59 11.81
C ILE A 88 -8.37 -10.07 13.14
N ASN A 89 -9.22 -9.25 13.76
CA ASN A 89 -9.98 -9.67 14.93
C ASN A 89 -11.15 -10.56 14.48
N LYS A 90 -11.07 -11.85 14.75
CA LYS A 90 -12.09 -12.85 14.41
C LYS A 90 -12.94 -13.30 15.60
N GLN A 91 -12.70 -12.74 16.79
CA GLN A 91 -13.43 -13.13 18.00
C GLN A 91 -14.90 -12.73 17.91
N GLU A 92 -15.81 -13.58 18.38
CA GLU A 92 -17.24 -13.28 18.48
C GLU A 92 -17.45 -12.00 19.32
N GLY A 93 -18.28 -11.09 18.83
CA GLY A 93 -18.47 -9.76 19.44
C GLY A 93 -17.32 -8.78 19.22
N GLY A 94 -16.21 -9.22 18.63
CA GLY A 94 -15.07 -8.40 18.22
C GLY A 94 -15.41 -7.47 17.04
N TYR A 95 -14.52 -6.52 16.78
CA TYR A 95 -14.73 -5.50 15.74
C TYR A 95 -13.51 -5.32 14.85
N ASN A 96 -13.77 -5.00 13.59
CA ASN A 96 -12.77 -4.50 12.65
C ASN A 96 -13.27 -3.19 12.05
N THR A 97 -12.37 -2.25 11.79
CA THR A 97 -12.70 -1.00 11.10
C THR A 97 -11.98 -0.95 9.76
N VAL A 98 -12.74 -0.71 8.70
CA VAL A 98 -12.24 -0.59 7.32
C VAL A 98 -12.46 0.85 6.87
N GLU A 99 -11.41 1.52 6.40
CA GLU A 99 -11.45 2.92 5.98
C GLU A 99 -10.85 3.06 4.58
N PHE A 100 -11.50 3.80 3.69
CA PHE A 100 -10.99 4.03 2.34
C PHE A 100 -11.66 5.23 1.66
N TRP A 101 -10.99 5.76 0.66
CA TRP A 101 -11.60 6.69 -0.28
C TRP A 101 -12.18 5.93 -1.48
N MET A 102 -13.35 6.37 -1.92
CA MET A 102 -14.09 5.76 -3.01
C MET A 102 -14.65 6.81 -3.96
N PHE A 103 -14.50 6.55 -5.26
CA PHE A 103 -15.29 7.16 -6.32
C PHE A 103 -16.06 6.03 -6.99
N TRP A 104 -17.38 5.97 -6.78
CA TRP A 104 -18.26 4.97 -7.37
C TRP A 104 -18.97 5.56 -8.58
N ASP A 105 -19.05 4.80 -9.67
CA ASP A 105 -19.53 5.26 -10.99
C ASP A 105 -21.02 5.02 -11.24
N ASP A 106 -21.79 4.68 -10.19
CA ASP A 106 -23.21 4.28 -10.23
C ASP A 106 -23.49 2.83 -10.63
N THR A 107 -22.46 2.00 -10.87
CA THR A 107 -22.70 0.59 -11.20
C THR A 107 -23.38 -0.14 -10.03
N ASN A 108 -24.51 -0.77 -10.30
CA ASN A 108 -25.27 -1.58 -9.34
C ASN A 108 -24.67 -2.99 -9.19
N THR A 109 -24.95 -3.66 -8.08
CA THR A 109 -24.54 -5.06 -7.80
C THR A 109 -23.02 -5.22 -7.78
N VAL A 110 -22.35 -4.39 -6.98
CA VAL A 110 -20.88 -4.40 -6.85
C VAL A 110 -20.40 -4.25 -5.41
N MET A 111 -19.23 -4.84 -5.13
CA MET A 111 -18.61 -4.84 -3.79
C MET A 111 -17.29 -4.07 -3.81
N PRO A 112 -17.21 -2.84 -3.27
CA PRO A 112 -15.92 -2.17 -3.07
C PRO A 112 -15.02 -2.90 -2.05
N PHE A 113 -15.59 -3.66 -1.12
CA PHE A 113 -14.88 -4.37 -0.07
C PHE A 113 -15.63 -5.63 0.34
N ALA A 114 -14.93 -6.75 0.54
CA ALA A 114 -15.50 -7.97 1.11
C ALA A 114 -14.48 -8.76 1.94
N TRP A 115 -14.92 -9.36 3.03
CA TRP A 115 -14.25 -10.48 3.69
C TRP A 115 -14.56 -11.77 2.91
N ASN A 116 -13.65 -12.74 2.92
CA ASN A 116 -13.91 -14.04 2.27
C ASN A 116 -15.05 -14.86 2.90
N THR A 117 -15.46 -14.50 4.11
CA THR A 117 -16.56 -15.06 4.89
C THR A 117 -17.94 -14.56 4.46
N ARG A 118 -18.06 -13.93 3.28
CA ARG A 118 -19.32 -13.38 2.74
C ARG A 118 -19.89 -12.25 3.61
N TYR A 119 -19.00 -11.39 4.10
CA TYR A 119 -19.35 -10.20 4.87
C TYR A 119 -18.70 -9.00 4.21
N ASP A 120 -19.48 -8.03 3.75
CA ASP A 120 -18.97 -7.07 2.77
C ASP A 120 -19.68 -5.71 2.82
N LEU A 121 -19.20 -4.78 2.00
CA LEU A 121 -19.92 -3.57 1.63
C LEU A 121 -20.42 -3.73 0.20
N TYR A 122 -21.71 -3.49 0.01
CA TYR A 122 -22.41 -3.79 -1.23
C TYR A 122 -23.22 -2.60 -1.72
N PHE A 123 -23.16 -2.34 -3.03
CA PHE A 123 -24.11 -1.50 -3.74
C PHE A 123 -25.17 -2.35 -4.40
N ALA A 124 -26.43 -2.22 -3.98
CA ALA A 124 -27.58 -2.84 -4.62
C ALA A 124 -28.85 -2.00 -4.44
N ASP A 125 -29.68 -2.00 -5.47
CA ASP A 125 -31.05 -1.48 -5.48
C ASP A 125 -31.19 -0.05 -4.92
N GLY A 126 -30.20 0.81 -5.21
CA GLY A 126 -30.18 2.21 -4.76
C GLY A 126 -29.63 2.43 -3.35
N TYR A 127 -29.04 1.41 -2.74
CA TYR A 127 -28.48 1.46 -1.38
C TYR A 127 -27.01 1.03 -1.35
N PHE A 128 -26.32 1.46 -0.30
CA PHE A 128 -24.94 1.11 0.02
C PHE A 128 -24.82 0.76 1.50
N GLY A 129 -24.24 -0.40 1.83
CA GLY A 129 -24.09 -0.81 3.21
C GLY A 129 -23.53 -2.20 3.41
N PHE A 130 -23.65 -2.70 4.63
CA PHE A 130 -23.22 -4.03 5.03
C PHE A 130 -24.15 -5.09 4.42
N ASN A 131 -23.56 -6.18 3.91
CA ASN A 131 -24.27 -7.35 3.39
C ASN A 131 -23.63 -8.63 3.95
N THR A 132 -24.43 -9.70 4.08
CA THR A 132 -24.00 -11.00 4.61
C THR A 132 -24.28 -12.16 3.65
N PHE A 133 -24.45 -11.89 2.35
CA PHE A 133 -24.91 -12.84 1.34
C PHE A 133 -26.27 -13.51 1.63
N ASN A 134 -27.06 -12.97 2.56
CA ASN A 134 -28.41 -13.46 2.87
C ASN A 134 -29.49 -12.60 2.18
N SER A 135 -29.15 -12.02 1.01
CA SER A 135 -29.96 -11.03 0.30
C SER A 135 -30.36 -9.82 1.15
N ASP A 136 -29.52 -9.48 2.13
CA ASP A 136 -29.70 -8.41 3.09
C ASP A 136 -28.88 -7.16 2.75
N LEU A 137 -29.32 -5.97 3.15
CA LEU A 137 -28.49 -4.76 3.04
C LEU A 137 -28.83 -3.80 4.17
N LEU A 138 -27.90 -3.66 5.10
CA LEU A 138 -27.94 -2.71 6.20
C LEU A 138 -27.10 -1.48 5.85
N GLY A 139 -27.75 -0.37 5.50
CA GLY A 139 -27.03 0.74 4.87
C GLY A 139 -27.78 2.06 4.76
N ILE A 140 -27.40 2.82 3.75
CA ILE A 140 -27.94 4.14 3.41
C ILE A 140 -28.29 4.21 1.92
N PRO A 141 -29.10 5.19 1.48
CA PRO A 141 -29.24 5.51 0.06
C PRO A 141 -27.88 5.81 -0.59
N SER A 142 -27.61 5.22 -1.76
CA SER A 142 -26.33 5.34 -2.46
C SER A 142 -26.20 6.59 -3.32
N LEU A 143 -27.33 7.22 -3.70
CA LEU A 143 -27.37 8.40 -4.59
C LEU A 143 -26.42 9.54 -4.15
N PRO A 144 -26.28 9.88 -2.85
CA PRO A 144 -25.33 10.91 -2.40
C PRO A 144 -23.85 10.55 -2.62
N LEU A 145 -23.52 9.30 -2.91
CA LEU A 145 -22.15 8.79 -3.11
C LEU A 145 -21.74 8.76 -4.59
N LYS A 146 -22.70 8.88 -5.50
CA LYS A 146 -22.52 8.74 -6.96
C LYS A 146 -21.57 9.79 -7.53
N ASN A 147 -20.66 9.37 -8.40
CA ASN A 147 -19.80 10.23 -9.25
C ASN A 147 -19.01 11.30 -8.50
N ARG A 148 -18.63 11.02 -7.25
CA ARG A 148 -17.79 11.88 -6.44
C ARG A 148 -16.92 11.05 -5.52
N TRP A 149 -15.82 11.66 -5.09
CA TRP A 149 -15.06 11.09 -3.99
C TRP A 149 -15.87 11.15 -2.71
N VAL A 150 -15.78 10.09 -1.91
CA VAL A 150 -16.26 9.98 -0.53
C VAL A 150 -15.22 9.22 0.30
N HIS A 151 -15.04 9.61 1.55
CA HIS A 151 -14.32 8.78 2.52
C HIS A 151 -15.34 7.91 3.26
N VAL A 152 -15.14 6.60 3.24
CA VAL A 152 -15.95 5.61 3.93
C VAL A 152 -15.15 5.08 5.11
N SER A 153 -15.74 5.05 6.31
CA SER A 153 -15.28 4.20 7.41
C SER A 153 -16.42 3.28 7.83
N ALA A 154 -16.18 1.96 7.77
CA ALA A 154 -17.14 0.93 8.13
C ALA A 154 -16.61 0.10 9.30
N ILE A 155 -17.38 0.04 10.39
CA ILE A 155 -17.10 -0.77 11.56
C ILE A 155 -17.91 -2.06 11.45
N PHE A 156 -17.21 -3.15 11.21
CA PHE A 156 -17.74 -4.50 11.14
C PHE A 156 -17.72 -5.13 12.53
N LYS A 157 -18.87 -5.62 12.99
CA LYS A 157 -18.96 -6.49 14.18
C LYS A 157 -19.00 -7.95 13.74
N ASN A 158 -18.25 -8.79 14.44
CA ASN A 158 -18.40 -10.24 14.37
C ASN A 158 -19.59 -10.69 15.23
N GLY A 159 -20.52 -11.44 14.66
CA GLY A 159 -21.76 -11.85 15.29
C GLY A 159 -22.96 -11.23 14.60
N ASP A 160 -23.94 -10.76 15.37
CA ASP A 160 -25.17 -10.17 14.81
C ASP A 160 -24.87 -8.86 14.06
N VAL A 161 -25.33 -8.78 12.81
CA VAL A 161 -25.19 -7.61 11.93
C VAL A 161 -26.47 -6.79 11.99
N THR A 162 -26.46 -5.71 12.78
CA THR A 162 -27.61 -4.86 13.03
C THR A 162 -27.21 -3.39 13.02
N LYS A 163 -28.20 -2.49 12.92
CA LYS A 163 -27.97 -1.03 12.98
C LYS A 163 -27.27 -0.55 14.26
N ASP A 164 -27.33 -1.35 15.33
CA ASP A 164 -26.74 -1.05 16.62
C ASP A 164 -25.35 -1.68 16.79
N SER A 165 -25.03 -2.72 16.00
CA SER A 165 -23.78 -3.46 16.08
C SER A 165 -22.74 -2.97 15.08
N CYS A 166 -23.16 -2.55 13.88
CA CYS A 166 -22.32 -2.04 12.81
C CYS A 166 -22.42 -0.51 12.73
N GLU A 167 -21.39 0.14 12.20
CA GLU A 167 -21.42 1.60 12.04
C GLU A 167 -20.81 2.02 10.70
N LEU A 168 -21.50 2.89 9.97
CA LEU A 168 -21.02 3.47 8.73
C LEU A 168 -20.79 4.98 8.91
N TYR A 169 -19.66 5.48 8.42
CA TYR A 169 -19.31 6.88 8.43
C TYR A 169 -18.97 7.34 7.03
N ILE A 170 -19.53 8.49 6.65
CA ILE A 170 -19.19 9.20 5.41
C ILE A 170 -18.55 10.52 5.80
N TYR A 171 -17.30 10.74 5.36
CA TYR A 171 -16.50 11.90 5.78
C TYR A 171 -16.40 12.07 7.31
N GLY A 172 -16.30 10.96 8.04
CA GLY A 172 -16.25 10.93 9.51
C GLY A 172 -17.53 11.34 10.22
N THR A 173 -18.64 11.47 9.48
CA THR A 173 -19.97 11.66 10.06
C THR A 173 -20.69 10.32 10.12
N LYS A 174 -21.12 9.92 11.32
CA LYS A 174 -21.88 8.67 11.52
C LYS A 174 -23.20 8.74 10.75
N GLN A 175 -23.50 7.70 9.99
CA GLN A 175 -24.71 7.58 9.21
C GLN A 175 -25.78 6.83 10.00
N ASN A 176 -27.06 7.15 9.72
CA ASN A 176 -28.19 6.40 10.24
C ASN A 176 -28.47 5.22 9.31
N ILE A 177 -27.86 4.06 9.60
CA ILE A 177 -28.03 2.86 8.77
C ILE A 177 -29.34 2.13 9.09
N GLN A 178 -30.00 1.64 8.05
CA GLN A 178 -31.27 0.93 8.14
C GLN A 178 -31.24 -0.32 7.25
N ASN A 179 -32.08 -1.29 7.60
CA ASN A 179 -32.26 -2.45 6.74
C ASN A 179 -33.10 -2.04 5.52
N HIS A 180 -32.53 -2.18 4.32
CA HIS A 180 -33.17 -1.82 3.07
C HIS A 180 -33.54 -3.04 2.23
N LEU A 181 -32.82 -4.15 2.38
CA LEU A 181 -33.07 -5.43 1.71
C LEU A 181 -33.02 -6.58 2.73
N GLY A 182 -33.76 -7.66 2.47
CA GLY A 182 -33.68 -8.91 3.25
C GLY A 182 -34.12 -8.81 4.72
N SER A 183 -33.80 -9.84 5.50
CA SER A 183 -34.14 -9.96 6.94
C SER A 183 -33.15 -9.19 7.82
N ASP A 184 -33.62 -8.69 8.96
CA ASP A 184 -32.89 -7.83 9.91
C ASP A 184 -31.99 -8.59 10.91
N LYS A 185 -31.76 -9.88 10.71
CA LYS A 185 -31.11 -10.80 11.66
C LYS A 185 -30.14 -11.74 10.97
N SER A 186 -29.14 -11.17 10.32
CA SER A 186 -28.00 -11.93 9.80
C SER A 186 -26.85 -11.95 10.80
N ARG A 187 -26.04 -13.01 10.71
CA ARG A 187 -24.81 -13.17 11.48
C ARG A 187 -23.65 -13.34 10.53
N ALA A 188 -22.57 -12.60 10.76
CA ALA A 188 -21.37 -12.68 9.95
C ALA A 188 -20.13 -12.36 10.78
N SER A 189 -18.96 -12.77 10.31
CA SER A 189 -17.69 -12.48 10.97
C SER A 189 -16.64 -12.13 9.92
N ALA A 190 -15.64 -11.33 10.30
CA ALA A 190 -14.51 -11.04 9.45
C ALA A 190 -13.67 -12.31 9.20
N GLY A 191 -13.06 -12.37 8.02
CA GLY A 191 -12.25 -13.51 7.57
C GLY A 191 -10.76 -13.19 7.45
N ASP A 192 -9.96 -14.22 7.15
CA ASP A 192 -8.51 -14.13 6.98
C ASP A 192 -8.07 -13.58 5.62
N LYS A 193 -9.02 -13.43 4.69
CA LYS A 193 -8.80 -12.85 3.37
C LYS A 193 -9.75 -11.68 3.14
N VAL A 194 -9.21 -10.66 2.49
CA VAL A 194 -9.92 -9.44 2.10
C VAL A 194 -9.88 -9.31 0.58
N TYR A 195 -11.03 -8.99 0.01
CA TYR A 195 -11.18 -8.62 -1.39
C TYR A 195 -11.50 -7.13 -1.48
N ILE A 196 -10.76 -6.42 -2.32
CA ILE A 196 -10.98 -5.00 -2.60
C ILE A 196 -11.40 -4.87 -4.06
N GLY A 197 -12.57 -4.28 -4.29
CA GLY A 197 -13.13 -4.05 -5.62
C GLY A 197 -13.77 -5.28 -6.29
N GLY A 198 -14.22 -6.26 -5.51
CA GLY A 198 -14.98 -7.42 -5.98
C GLY A 198 -15.02 -8.52 -4.93
N TYR A 199 -15.42 -9.73 -5.36
CA TYR A 199 -15.42 -10.94 -4.55
C TYR A 199 -14.93 -12.14 -5.36
N LYS A 200 -14.33 -13.12 -4.67
CA LYS A 200 -13.89 -14.37 -5.29
C LYS A 200 -14.53 -15.55 -4.59
N GLU A 201 -15.16 -16.42 -5.36
CA GLU A 201 -15.71 -17.70 -4.89
C GLU A 201 -15.55 -18.75 -5.98
N ASN A 202 -15.14 -19.98 -5.62
CA ASN A 202 -14.98 -21.10 -6.56
C ASN A 202 -14.13 -20.75 -7.81
N ASN A 203 -13.07 -19.97 -7.63
CA ASN A 203 -12.21 -19.42 -8.69
C ASN A 203 -12.91 -18.48 -9.71
N GLN A 204 -14.17 -18.14 -9.48
CA GLN A 204 -14.88 -17.13 -10.23
C GLN A 204 -14.74 -15.78 -9.55
N THR A 205 -14.72 -14.73 -10.36
CA THR A 205 -14.74 -13.35 -9.89
C THR A 205 -16.15 -12.80 -10.00
N LEU A 206 -16.70 -12.29 -8.91
CA LEU A 206 -18.09 -11.84 -8.76
C LEU A 206 -18.13 -10.38 -8.26
N TYR A 207 -19.27 -9.71 -8.48
CA TYR A 207 -19.59 -8.37 -7.92
C TYR A 207 -18.50 -7.31 -8.14
N ASN A 208 -17.83 -7.34 -9.28
CA ASN A 208 -16.68 -6.50 -9.57
C ASN A 208 -17.01 -5.01 -9.52
N PHE A 209 -16.30 -4.29 -8.67
CA PHE A 209 -16.46 -2.85 -8.52
C PHE A 209 -16.07 -2.10 -9.79
N LYS A 210 -16.81 -1.03 -10.07
CA LYS A 210 -16.47 -0.05 -11.09
C LYS A 210 -16.36 1.33 -10.45
N GLY A 211 -15.21 1.95 -10.63
CA GLY A 211 -14.86 3.17 -9.93
C GLY A 211 -13.39 3.22 -9.55
N LYS A 212 -13.07 3.97 -8.50
CA LYS A 212 -11.70 4.15 -8.01
C LYS A 212 -11.66 4.02 -6.50
N LEU A 213 -10.64 3.36 -5.97
CA LEU A 213 -10.39 3.23 -4.54
C LEU A 213 -8.97 3.71 -4.21
N ALA A 214 -8.79 4.33 -3.04
CA ALA A 214 -7.49 4.83 -2.58
C ALA A 214 -7.37 4.81 -1.06
N ASN A 215 -6.13 4.77 -0.57
CA ASN A 215 -5.76 4.87 0.86
C ASN A 215 -6.60 3.94 1.73
N PHE A 216 -6.62 2.68 1.37
CA PHE A 216 -7.38 1.63 2.04
C PHE A 216 -6.68 1.22 3.33
N ARG A 217 -7.43 1.10 4.43
CA ARG A 217 -6.92 0.85 5.77
C ARG A 217 -7.79 -0.17 6.48
N ILE A 218 -7.14 -1.05 7.23
CA ILE A 218 -7.84 -1.98 8.13
C ILE A 218 -7.27 -1.82 9.52
N ARG A 219 -8.16 -1.77 10.51
CA ARG A 219 -7.85 -1.95 11.91
C ARG A 219 -8.59 -3.13 12.50
N ASN A 220 -7.92 -3.90 13.34
CA ASN A 220 -8.49 -5.06 14.04
C ASN A 220 -9.23 -4.70 15.33
N LYS A 221 -9.78 -3.49 15.38
CA LYS A 221 -10.54 -2.98 16.51
C LYS A 221 -11.61 -2.00 16.06
N LYS A 222 -12.54 -1.71 16.95
CA LYS A 222 -13.48 -0.59 16.83
C LYS A 222 -12.74 0.73 17.01
N LEU A 223 -12.98 1.67 16.10
CA LEU A 223 -12.57 3.07 16.28
C LEU A 223 -13.72 3.89 16.85
N ASP A 224 -13.38 4.87 17.69
CA ASP A 224 -14.34 5.90 18.09
C ASP A 224 -14.46 7.01 17.02
N VAL A 225 -15.48 7.84 17.14
CA VAL A 225 -15.77 8.92 16.18
C VAL A 225 -14.64 9.95 16.07
N LEU A 226 -13.93 10.26 17.16
CA LEU A 226 -12.82 11.22 17.13
C LEU A 226 -11.61 10.63 16.41
N GLN A 227 -11.34 9.34 16.63
CA GLN A 227 -10.33 8.60 15.88
C GLN A 227 -10.69 8.60 14.39
N ILE A 228 -11.92 8.25 14.02
CA ILE A 228 -12.34 8.27 12.60
C ILE A 228 -12.13 9.65 11.99
N GLN A 229 -12.64 10.72 12.62
CA GLN A 229 -12.52 12.08 12.13
C GLN A 229 -11.07 12.55 11.99
N SER A 230 -10.23 12.24 12.98
CA SER A 230 -8.81 12.60 12.94
C SER A 230 -8.04 11.82 11.88
N ASN A 231 -8.46 10.61 11.51
CA ASN A 231 -7.70 9.75 10.61
C ASN A 231 -7.95 10.01 9.13
N ILE A 232 -9.09 10.59 8.72
CA ILE A 232 -9.48 10.78 7.30
C ILE A 232 -8.35 11.30 6.42
N PHE A 233 -7.60 12.30 6.93
CA PHE A 233 -6.50 12.96 6.23
C PHE A 233 -5.13 12.73 6.90
N LYS A 234 -5.08 11.90 7.95
CA LYS A 234 -3.85 11.64 8.69
C LYS A 234 -2.94 10.72 7.89
N ARG A 235 -1.66 11.07 7.80
CA ARG A 235 -0.62 10.15 7.36
C ARG A 235 -0.29 9.18 8.49
N LEU A 236 -0.42 7.88 8.23
CA LEU A 236 -0.10 6.85 9.20
C LEU A 236 1.39 6.51 9.15
N ASN A 237 1.94 6.05 10.27
CA ASN A 237 3.34 5.66 10.37
C ASN A 237 3.54 4.16 10.65
N GLY A 238 2.45 3.40 10.81
CA GLY A 238 2.48 1.95 11.03
C GLY A 238 2.43 1.53 12.49
N ASN A 239 2.58 2.47 13.43
CA ASN A 239 2.57 2.19 14.88
C ASN A 239 1.21 2.43 15.53
N GLU A 240 0.19 2.81 14.76
CA GLU A 240 -1.14 3.04 15.27
C GLU A 240 -1.72 1.75 15.90
N SER A 241 -2.24 1.87 17.12
CA SER A 241 -2.84 0.74 17.85
C SER A 241 -3.93 0.06 17.01
N GLY A 242 -3.75 -1.24 16.79
CA GLY A 242 -4.66 -2.09 16.03
C GLY A 242 -4.63 -1.88 14.52
N LEU A 243 -3.67 -1.11 13.97
CA LEU A 243 -3.49 -1.01 12.52
C LEU A 243 -2.96 -2.32 11.95
N VAL A 244 -3.76 -2.93 11.09
CA VAL A 244 -3.39 -4.13 10.33
C VAL A 244 -2.56 -3.73 9.11
N GLY A 245 -2.99 -2.69 8.41
CA GLY A 245 -2.23 -2.11 7.31
C GLY A 245 -2.89 -0.91 6.66
N GLU A 246 -2.07 -0.11 5.98
CA GLU A 246 -2.48 0.92 5.04
C GLU A 246 -1.94 0.59 3.65
N TRP A 247 -2.85 0.47 2.68
CA TRP A 247 -2.55 0.24 1.28
C TRP A 247 -2.90 1.48 0.48
N GLY A 248 -1.93 2.02 -0.23
CA GLY A 248 -2.14 3.22 -1.04
C GLY A 248 -3.15 3.01 -2.17
N LEU A 249 -3.20 1.79 -2.72
CA LEU A 249 -3.98 1.38 -3.89
C LEU A 249 -3.83 2.36 -5.05
N ARG A 250 -2.85 2.12 -5.93
CA ARG A 250 -2.53 3.03 -7.03
C ARG A 250 -2.34 2.27 -8.34
N ASP A 251 -2.72 2.90 -9.44
CA ASP A 251 -2.45 2.34 -10.77
C ASP A 251 -0.97 2.48 -11.14
N ASN A 252 -0.33 3.55 -10.69
CA ASN A 252 1.12 3.73 -10.78
C ASN A 252 1.70 4.15 -9.42
N PRO A 253 2.96 3.83 -9.13
CA PRO A 253 3.64 4.39 -7.97
C PRO A 253 3.71 5.93 -8.00
N LEU A 254 3.91 6.53 -6.83
CA LEU A 254 4.20 7.96 -6.66
C LEU A 254 5.69 8.20 -6.43
N ASN A 255 6.18 9.36 -6.88
CA ASN A 255 7.50 9.91 -6.57
C ASN A 255 8.68 8.92 -6.75
N PRO A 256 8.81 8.25 -7.90
CA PRO A 256 9.91 7.33 -8.11
C PRO A 256 11.27 8.04 -8.18
N LYS A 257 12.33 7.32 -7.81
CA LYS A 257 13.70 7.69 -8.15
C LYS A 257 13.88 7.45 -9.63
N ILE A 258 14.20 8.50 -10.38
CA ILE A 258 14.48 8.42 -11.82
C ILE A 258 15.97 8.19 -12.02
N PHE A 259 16.31 7.17 -12.81
CA PHE A 259 17.65 6.87 -13.27
C PHE A 259 17.74 7.20 -14.75
N LYS A 260 18.72 8.02 -15.16
CA LYS A 260 18.92 8.45 -16.55
C LYS A 260 20.05 7.68 -17.24
N GLY A 261 20.58 6.64 -16.60
CA GLY A 261 21.74 5.89 -17.08
C GLY A 261 23.08 6.54 -16.72
N ASP A 262 23.11 7.35 -15.66
CA ASP A 262 24.25 8.16 -15.20
C ASP A 262 24.62 7.94 -13.73
N MET A 263 23.74 7.28 -12.97
CA MET A 263 23.87 7.07 -11.53
C MET A 263 23.34 5.71 -11.10
N TYR A 264 23.80 5.26 -9.94
CA TYR A 264 23.22 4.19 -9.15
C TYR A 264 22.96 4.73 -7.73
N SER A 265 22.21 4.00 -6.91
CA SER A 265 22.10 4.24 -5.47
C SER A 265 22.64 3.04 -4.72
N GLU A 266 23.27 3.27 -3.57
CA GLU A 266 23.81 2.20 -2.71
C GLU A 266 23.10 2.20 -1.37
N LEU A 267 22.81 1.00 -0.86
CA LEU A 267 22.37 0.77 0.50
C LEU A 267 23.35 -0.19 1.15
N SER A 268 23.96 0.23 2.25
CA SER A 268 24.94 -0.58 2.99
C SER A 268 24.35 -1.08 4.31
N ASN A 269 24.93 -2.15 4.87
CA ASN A 269 24.53 -2.74 6.16
C ASN A 269 23.07 -3.23 6.21
N VAL A 270 22.56 -3.75 5.09
CA VAL A 270 21.26 -4.40 5.03
C VAL A 270 21.33 -5.75 5.74
N HIS A 271 20.50 -5.98 6.75
CA HIS A 271 20.54 -7.18 7.58
C HIS A 271 19.72 -8.31 6.95
N ILE A 272 20.39 -9.18 6.18
CA ILE A 272 19.78 -10.26 5.39
C ILE A 272 20.40 -11.63 5.72
N ASN A 273 19.81 -12.68 5.21
CA ASN A 273 20.34 -14.04 5.30
C ASN A 273 21.45 -14.24 4.26
N THR A 274 22.66 -14.61 4.69
CA THR A 274 23.83 -14.81 3.79
C THR A 274 24.31 -16.26 3.72
N GLY A 275 23.75 -17.14 4.56
CA GLY A 275 24.10 -18.55 4.63
C GLY A 275 23.71 -19.30 3.37
N GLN A 276 24.46 -20.36 3.07
CA GLN A 276 24.17 -21.24 1.94
C GLN A 276 22.80 -21.89 2.09
N GLY A 277 22.01 -21.88 1.02
CA GLY A 277 20.66 -22.41 1.01
C GLY A 277 19.58 -21.44 1.50
N GLU A 278 19.96 -20.35 2.17
CA GLU A 278 19.02 -19.37 2.66
C GLU A 278 18.45 -18.49 1.53
N LYS A 279 17.27 -17.91 1.78
CA LYS A 279 16.55 -17.08 0.82
C LYS A 279 16.22 -15.70 1.36
N ASN A 280 16.21 -14.73 0.46
CA ASN A 280 15.77 -13.36 0.71
C ASN A 280 14.82 -12.93 -0.40
N THR A 281 13.88 -12.05 -0.08
CA THR A 281 12.98 -11.47 -1.09
C THR A 281 13.26 -9.99 -1.25
N VAL A 282 13.37 -9.55 -2.49
CA VAL A 282 13.48 -8.15 -2.86
C VAL A 282 12.25 -7.80 -3.68
N GLU A 283 11.60 -6.68 -3.39
CA GLU A 283 10.50 -6.20 -4.19
C GLU A 283 10.57 -4.68 -4.42
N PHE A 284 10.12 -4.22 -5.57
CA PHE A 284 10.08 -2.80 -5.93
C PHE A 284 9.14 -2.58 -7.11
N TRP A 285 8.69 -1.34 -7.29
CA TRP A 285 8.07 -0.93 -8.56
C TRP A 285 9.14 -0.47 -9.53
N MET A 286 9.03 -0.90 -10.78
CA MET A 286 9.97 -0.60 -11.87
C MET A 286 9.21 -0.05 -13.08
N PHE A 287 9.72 1.04 -13.63
CA PHE A 287 9.47 1.46 -15.01
C PHE A 287 10.79 1.35 -15.73
N TRP A 288 10.86 0.55 -16.79
CA TRP A 288 12.06 0.38 -17.61
C TRP A 288 11.79 0.92 -19.01
N ASP A 289 12.71 1.74 -19.54
CA ASP A 289 12.54 2.39 -20.84
C ASP A 289 12.88 1.48 -22.05
N GLY A 290 13.39 0.28 -21.81
CA GLY A 290 13.83 -0.65 -22.84
C GLY A 290 15.35 -0.66 -23.08
N THR A 291 16.14 0.10 -22.33
CA THR A 291 17.61 0.09 -22.44
C THR A 291 18.18 -1.30 -22.15
N ASN A 292 19.03 -1.80 -23.05
CA ASN A 292 19.67 -3.10 -22.93
C ASN A 292 20.89 -3.08 -21.99
N ALA A 293 21.22 -4.24 -21.42
CA ALA A 293 22.38 -4.47 -20.56
C ALA A 293 22.41 -3.56 -19.31
N VAL A 294 21.32 -3.61 -18.53
CA VAL A 294 21.16 -2.80 -17.30
C VAL A 294 20.70 -3.62 -16.11
N MET A 295 21.08 -3.18 -14.91
CA MET A 295 20.77 -3.85 -13.63
C MET A 295 19.90 -2.93 -12.76
N PRO A 296 18.57 -3.13 -12.70
CA PRO A 296 17.71 -2.38 -11.77
C PRO A 296 18.05 -2.65 -10.30
N PHE A 297 18.52 -3.85 -9.96
CA PHE A 297 18.89 -4.25 -8.60
C PHE A 297 20.07 -5.21 -8.64
N ALA A 298 21.05 -5.04 -7.75
CA ALA A 298 22.19 -5.95 -7.60
C ALA A 298 22.67 -6.05 -6.14
N TRP A 299 23.04 -7.25 -5.72
CA TRP A 299 23.89 -7.48 -4.56
C TRP A 299 25.35 -7.20 -4.95
N ASP A 300 26.17 -6.63 -4.05
CA ASP A 300 27.60 -6.34 -4.32
C ASP A 300 28.49 -7.58 -4.54
N SER A 301 27.92 -8.78 -4.38
CA SER A 301 28.55 -10.06 -4.69
C SER A 301 28.54 -10.42 -6.18
N GLY A 302 27.92 -9.58 -7.03
CA GLY A 302 27.62 -9.89 -8.42
C GLY A 302 26.49 -10.90 -8.55
N TYR A 303 25.40 -10.69 -7.80
CA TYR A 303 24.15 -11.44 -7.95
C TYR A 303 23.01 -10.44 -8.10
N ASP A 304 22.33 -10.44 -9.23
CA ASP A 304 21.50 -9.30 -9.61
C ASP A 304 20.26 -9.70 -10.43
N LEU A 305 19.42 -8.70 -10.71
CA LEU A 305 18.40 -8.77 -11.73
C LEU A 305 18.90 -8.02 -12.97
N TYR A 306 18.92 -8.72 -14.10
CA TYR A 306 19.53 -8.22 -15.33
C TYR A 306 18.51 -8.13 -16.47
N LEU A 307 18.51 -6.98 -17.14
CA LEU A 307 17.78 -6.74 -18.39
C LEU A 307 18.77 -6.74 -19.55
N ALA A 308 18.83 -7.84 -20.30
CA ALA A 308 19.72 -7.96 -21.44
C ALA A 308 19.19 -8.92 -22.51
N ASP A 309 19.46 -8.57 -23.76
CA ASP A 309 19.24 -9.37 -24.96
C ASP A 309 17.79 -9.87 -25.10
N GLY A 310 16.82 -9.03 -24.70
CA GLY A 310 15.39 -9.36 -24.74
C GLY A 310 14.87 -10.13 -23.52
N TYR A 311 15.70 -10.32 -22.49
CA TYR A 311 15.35 -11.10 -21.29
C TYR A 311 15.44 -10.27 -20.01
N PHE A 312 14.71 -10.70 -18.99
CA PHE A 312 14.73 -10.19 -17.62
C PHE A 312 14.81 -11.35 -16.64
N GLY A 313 15.78 -11.35 -15.73
CA GLY A 313 15.86 -12.40 -14.71
C GLY A 313 17.08 -12.30 -13.82
N PHE A 314 17.32 -13.40 -13.10
CA PHE A 314 18.47 -13.55 -12.22
C PHE A 314 19.74 -13.71 -13.06
N ASN A 315 20.81 -13.02 -12.66
CA ASN A 315 22.14 -13.11 -13.25
C ASN A 315 23.18 -13.29 -12.15
N THR A 316 24.19 -14.11 -12.40
CA THR A 316 25.27 -14.39 -11.45
C THR A 316 26.58 -13.75 -11.91
N PHE A 317 26.52 -12.58 -12.54
CA PHE A 317 27.66 -11.87 -13.12
C PHE A 317 28.48 -12.72 -14.11
N ASN A 318 27.89 -13.77 -14.68
CA ASN A 318 28.51 -14.69 -15.63
C ASN A 318 27.86 -14.59 -17.02
N ALA A 319 27.30 -13.41 -17.33
CA ALA A 319 26.50 -13.16 -18.53
C ALA A 319 25.35 -14.16 -18.75
N ASP A 320 24.76 -14.67 -17.67
CA ASP A 320 23.69 -15.65 -17.60
C ASP A 320 22.33 -15.02 -17.26
N VAL A 321 21.22 -15.58 -17.72
CA VAL A 321 19.87 -15.09 -17.38
C VAL A 321 18.92 -16.28 -17.17
N LEU A 322 18.42 -16.40 -15.95
CA LEU A 322 17.35 -17.31 -15.55
C LEU A 322 16.13 -16.45 -15.28
N GLY A 323 15.17 -16.47 -16.20
CA GLY A 323 14.24 -15.36 -16.32
C GLY A 323 13.07 -15.59 -17.25
N ILE A 324 12.56 -14.47 -17.76
CA ILE A 324 11.46 -14.36 -18.71
C ILE A 324 11.82 -13.41 -19.87
N PRO A 325 11.08 -13.43 -20.99
CA PRO A 325 11.13 -12.34 -21.98
C PRO A 325 10.77 -10.98 -21.37
N SER A 326 11.47 -9.91 -21.76
CA SER A 326 11.33 -8.58 -21.16
C SER A 326 10.44 -7.61 -21.94
N ASP A 327 10.04 -7.92 -23.18
CA ASP A 327 9.22 -7.03 -24.04
C ASP A 327 7.96 -6.52 -23.34
N ASN A 328 7.31 -7.41 -22.58
CA ASN A 328 6.11 -7.10 -21.82
C ASN A 328 6.35 -6.28 -20.55
N LEU A 329 7.56 -5.77 -20.30
CA LEU A 329 7.89 -4.93 -19.15
C LEU A 329 8.25 -3.49 -19.56
N LYS A 330 8.57 -3.27 -20.84
CA LYS A 330 9.01 -1.98 -21.38
C LYS A 330 7.93 -0.91 -21.32
N ASN A 331 8.32 0.33 -20.98
CA ASN A 331 7.51 1.54 -21.01
C ASN A 331 6.22 1.51 -20.16
N LYS A 332 6.23 0.76 -19.07
CA LYS A 332 5.13 0.74 -18.10
C LYS A 332 5.62 0.39 -16.71
N TRP A 333 4.84 0.77 -15.71
CA TRP A 333 5.08 0.39 -14.33
C TRP A 333 4.68 -1.06 -14.10
N VAL A 334 5.60 -1.83 -13.53
CA VAL A 334 5.37 -3.18 -13.02
C VAL A 334 5.91 -3.27 -11.59
N HIS A 335 5.23 -4.02 -10.75
CA HIS A 335 5.82 -4.47 -9.49
C HIS A 335 6.65 -5.73 -9.76
N VAL A 336 7.89 -5.72 -9.30
CA VAL A 336 8.82 -6.85 -9.38
C VAL A 336 9.00 -7.38 -7.96
N ALA A 337 8.88 -8.69 -7.77
CA ALA A 337 9.38 -9.37 -6.58
C ALA A 337 10.27 -10.55 -6.98
N ALA A 338 11.45 -10.64 -6.40
CA ALA A 338 12.45 -11.65 -6.68
C ALA A 338 12.90 -12.33 -5.38
N VAL A 339 12.77 -13.65 -5.34
CA VAL A 339 13.31 -14.50 -4.27
C VAL A 339 14.70 -14.95 -4.70
N PHE A 340 15.72 -14.41 -4.04
CA PHE A 340 17.12 -14.77 -4.23
C PHE A 340 17.48 -15.95 -3.32
N TYR A 341 18.05 -16.99 -3.91
CA TYR A 341 18.61 -18.15 -3.22
C TYR A 341 20.13 -18.05 -3.14
N ASN A 342 20.72 -18.27 -1.96
CA ASN A 342 22.16 -18.28 -1.74
C ASN A 342 22.76 -19.63 -2.16
N GLY A 343 23.23 -19.72 -3.40
CA GLY A 343 23.72 -20.94 -4.03
C GLY A 343 23.61 -20.82 -5.55
N ILE A 344 23.66 -21.95 -6.26
CA ILE A 344 23.46 -21.97 -7.72
C ILE A 344 21.95 -21.76 -8.00
N PRO A 345 21.56 -20.67 -8.69
CA PRO A 345 20.15 -20.43 -9.00
C PRO A 345 19.60 -21.45 -10.00
N ASP A 346 18.40 -21.96 -9.72
CA ASP A 346 17.60 -22.75 -10.65
C ASP A 346 16.13 -22.36 -10.56
N LYS A 347 15.32 -22.86 -11.50
CA LYS A 347 13.88 -22.52 -11.60
C LYS A 347 13.04 -22.91 -10.38
N ASP A 348 13.56 -23.78 -9.51
CA ASP A 348 12.88 -24.33 -8.35
C ASP A 348 13.27 -23.58 -7.06
N ASN A 349 14.50 -23.02 -7.01
CA ASN A 349 15.04 -22.37 -5.83
C ASN A 349 14.94 -20.83 -5.83
N VAL A 350 14.94 -20.19 -7.01
CA VAL A 350 14.62 -18.76 -7.17
C VAL A 350 13.21 -18.56 -7.71
N LYS A 351 12.61 -17.40 -7.44
CA LYS A 351 11.25 -17.08 -7.92
C LYS A 351 11.14 -15.63 -8.37
N LEU A 352 10.49 -15.40 -9.50
CA LEU A 352 10.18 -14.06 -9.99
C LEU A 352 8.66 -13.88 -10.05
N TYR A 353 8.19 -12.72 -9.62
CA TYR A 353 6.80 -12.30 -9.70
C TYR A 353 6.71 -10.94 -10.37
N ILE A 354 5.74 -10.79 -11.27
CA ILE A 354 5.42 -9.54 -11.94
C ILE A 354 3.98 -9.17 -11.61
N ASN A 355 3.76 -8.00 -11.00
CA ASN A 355 2.46 -7.53 -10.52
C ASN A 355 1.78 -8.54 -9.58
N GLY A 356 2.57 -9.21 -8.74
CA GLY A 356 2.10 -10.24 -7.81
C GLY A 356 1.77 -11.59 -8.45
N LEU A 357 2.01 -11.78 -9.76
CA LEU A 357 1.80 -13.06 -10.46
C LEU A 357 3.11 -13.82 -10.61
N PRO A 358 3.18 -15.11 -10.22
CA PRO A 358 4.38 -15.92 -10.38
C PRO A 358 4.74 -16.08 -11.86
N GLN A 359 6.03 -16.10 -12.17
CA GLN A 359 6.55 -16.29 -13.52
C GLN A 359 7.20 -17.66 -13.66
N SER A 360 7.02 -18.29 -14.82
CA SER A 360 7.73 -19.53 -15.18
C SER A 360 9.12 -19.20 -15.72
N LEU A 361 10.16 -19.55 -14.97
CA LEU A 361 11.54 -19.23 -15.31
C LEU A 361 12.16 -20.21 -16.30
N GLN A 362 12.96 -19.67 -17.21
CA GLN A 362 13.75 -20.43 -18.18
C GLN A 362 15.21 -19.98 -18.15
N THR A 363 16.13 -20.90 -18.43
CA THR A 363 17.52 -20.54 -18.71
C THR A 363 17.60 -19.96 -20.12
N LEU A 364 17.60 -18.63 -20.20
CA LEU A 364 17.53 -17.87 -21.44
C LEU A 364 18.91 -17.47 -21.97
N LYS A 365 19.92 -17.41 -21.09
CA LYS A 365 21.30 -17.11 -21.45
C LYS A 365 22.28 -17.79 -20.50
N GLY A 366 23.36 -18.35 -21.06
CA GLY A 366 24.49 -18.94 -20.32
C GLY A 366 24.12 -20.15 -19.43
N PRO A 367 25.11 -20.98 -19.04
CA PRO A 367 24.89 -21.97 -18.00
C PRO A 367 25.04 -21.35 -16.60
N PHE A 368 24.18 -21.76 -15.66
CA PHE A 368 24.24 -21.36 -14.25
C PHE A 368 25.20 -22.27 -13.48
N THR A 369 26.50 -22.02 -13.61
CA THR A 369 27.56 -22.79 -12.92
C THR A 369 28.16 -22.05 -11.71
N ARG A 370 27.93 -20.74 -11.60
CA ARG A 370 28.35 -19.91 -10.48
C ARG A 370 27.20 -19.74 -9.50
N GLY A 371 27.50 -19.85 -8.19
CA GLY A 371 26.54 -19.52 -7.15
C GLY A 371 26.41 -18.00 -6.97
N GLY A 372 25.17 -17.52 -6.82
CA GLY A 372 24.88 -16.17 -6.36
C GLY A 372 24.75 -16.13 -4.83
N ARG A 373 25.12 -15.00 -4.20
CA ARG A 373 24.95 -14.81 -2.75
C ARG A 373 24.35 -13.44 -2.47
N ALA A 374 23.24 -13.36 -1.76
CA ALA A 374 22.78 -12.10 -1.20
C ALA A 374 23.86 -11.53 -0.24
N SER A 375 23.98 -10.21 -0.20
CA SER A 375 25.02 -9.54 0.58
C SER A 375 24.47 -8.31 1.30
N THR A 376 25.27 -7.74 2.19
CA THR A 376 24.81 -6.62 3.05
C THR A 376 24.84 -5.28 2.33
N ASN A 377 25.47 -5.19 1.15
CA ASN A 377 25.41 -3.99 0.32
C ASN A 377 24.64 -4.27 -0.97
N VAL A 378 23.80 -3.30 -1.33
CA VAL A 378 22.87 -3.37 -2.45
C VAL A 378 23.09 -2.16 -3.34
N TYR A 379 23.14 -2.40 -4.65
CA TYR A 379 23.07 -1.38 -5.67
C TYR A 379 21.69 -1.35 -6.31
N LEU A 380 21.19 -0.15 -6.58
CA LEU A 380 19.96 0.10 -7.32
C LEU A 380 20.27 0.94 -8.56
N GLY A 381 19.73 0.51 -9.68
CA GLY A 381 19.86 1.20 -10.95
C GLY A 381 21.27 1.20 -11.55
N GLY A 382 22.10 0.23 -11.20
CA GLY A 382 23.44 0.04 -11.76
C GLY A 382 24.29 -0.85 -10.86
N TYR A 383 25.57 -0.94 -11.20
CA TYR A 383 26.57 -1.69 -10.44
C TYR A 383 27.91 -0.96 -10.40
N LEU A 384 28.60 -1.03 -9.26
CA LEU A 384 29.96 -0.51 -9.13
C LEU A 384 30.96 -1.66 -9.21
N GLU A 385 31.80 -1.66 -10.24
CA GLU A 385 32.83 -2.67 -10.45
C GLU A 385 34.20 -1.99 -10.58
N ALA A 386 35.13 -2.33 -9.68
CA ALA A 386 36.49 -1.77 -9.68
C ALA A 386 36.52 -0.22 -9.77
N GLY A 387 35.59 0.45 -9.09
CA GLY A 387 35.47 1.91 -9.08
C GLY A 387 34.80 2.52 -10.32
N LYS A 388 34.32 1.70 -11.26
CA LYS A 388 33.61 2.14 -12.47
C LYS A 388 32.12 1.85 -12.38
N LYS A 389 31.32 2.81 -12.85
CA LYS A 389 29.86 2.68 -12.95
C LYS A 389 29.50 1.87 -14.20
N ASN A 390 28.89 0.71 -14.01
CA ASN A 390 28.47 -0.20 -15.08
C ASN A 390 26.96 -0.49 -14.99
N TYR A 391 26.38 -1.01 -16.08
CA TYR A 391 25.01 -1.50 -16.15
C TYR A 391 23.92 -0.51 -15.70
N LEU A 392 24.15 0.78 -15.98
CA LEU A 392 23.34 1.89 -15.46
C LEU A 392 21.92 1.87 -16.03
N PHE A 393 20.95 1.74 -15.13
CA PHE A 393 19.54 1.63 -15.44
C PHE A 393 18.96 2.94 -15.97
N LYS A 394 17.99 2.81 -16.88
CA LYS A 394 17.18 3.94 -17.37
C LYS A 394 15.70 3.67 -17.13
N GLY A 395 15.09 4.54 -16.33
CA GLY A 395 13.72 4.36 -15.89
C GLY A 395 13.48 4.86 -14.49
N GLY A 396 12.47 4.31 -13.82
CA GLY A 396 12.10 4.67 -12.46
C GLY A 396 12.04 3.47 -11.53
N ILE A 397 12.51 3.63 -10.30
CA ILE A 397 12.36 2.62 -9.23
C ILE A 397 11.78 3.29 -7.98
N THR A 398 10.85 2.62 -7.30
CA THR A 398 10.32 3.10 -6.01
C THR A 398 9.86 1.95 -5.12
N ASN A 399 9.60 2.27 -3.85
CA ASN A 399 9.05 1.34 -2.85
C ASN A 399 9.83 0.04 -2.77
N LEU A 400 11.17 0.15 -2.74
CA LEU A 400 12.03 -1.00 -2.50
C LEU A 400 11.74 -1.56 -1.11
N ARG A 401 11.53 -2.87 -1.02
CA ARG A 401 11.53 -3.62 0.23
C ARG A 401 12.45 -4.82 0.12
N ILE A 402 13.14 -5.10 1.21
CA ILE A 402 14.00 -6.26 1.34
C ILE A 402 13.54 -7.05 2.55
N TRP A 403 13.41 -8.36 2.39
CA TRP A 403 12.92 -9.31 3.38
C TRP A 403 13.97 -10.38 3.60
N LYS A 404 14.25 -10.70 4.87
CA LYS A 404 15.19 -11.76 5.27
C LYS A 404 14.54 -13.15 5.23
N LYS A 405 13.72 -13.40 4.21
CA LYS A 405 13.04 -14.68 3.97
C LYS A 405 12.47 -14.75 2.55
N GLU A 406 12.08 -15.94 2.14
CA GLU A 406 11.17 -16.15 1.02
C GLU A 406 9.75 -15.70 1.39
N LEU A 407 9.15 -14.81 0.58
CA LEU A 407 7.73 -14.49 0.68
C LEU A 407 6.89 -15.46 -0.16
N SER A 408 5.70 -15.79 0.33
CA SER A 408 4.67 -16.46 -0.47
C SER A 408 4.04 -15.51 -1.50
N GLU A 409 3.42 -16.07 -2.55
CA GLU A 409 2.67 -15.29 -3.55
C GLU A 409 1.63 -14.36 -2.88
N ASP A 410 0.91 -14.90 -1.90
CA ASP A 410 -0.07 -14.21 -1.09
C ASP A 410 0.52 -13.03 -0.29
N GLN A 411 1.70 -13.20 0.29
CA GLN A 411 2.44 -12.12 0.96
C GLN A 411 2.85 -11.03 -0.04
N ILE A 412 3.34 -11.42 -1.22
CA ILE A 412 3.74 -10.46 -2.27
C ILE A 412 2.55 -9.62 -2.73
N LYS A 413 1.39 -10.24 -3.01
CA LYS A 413 0.15 -9.52 -3.37
C LYS A 413 -0.32 -8.58 -2.26
N THR A 414 -0.19 -9.02 -1.01
CA THR A 414 -0.57 -8.23 0.17
C THR A 414 0.35 -7.02 0.33
N TYR A 415 1.65 -7.18 0.09
CA TYR A 415 2.63 -6.13 0.37
C TYR A 415 2.84 -5.16 -0.79
N MET A 416 2.64 -5.52 -2.06
CA MET A 416 2.98 -4.64 -3.21
C MET A 416 2.41 -3.20 -3.13
N TYR A 417 1.24 -3.01 -2.50
CA TYR A 417 0.62 -1.68 -2.30
C TYR A 417 0.75 -1.12 -0.87
N LEU A 418 1.44 -1.80 0.03
CA LEU A 418 1.57 -1.44 1.43
C LEU A 418 2.39 -0.15 1.61
N ASN A 419 1.79 0.85 2.25
CA ASN A 419 2.43 2.09 2.67
C ASN A 419 3.03 1.94 4.08
N SER A 420 2.29 1.30 4.98
CA SER A 420 2.71 1.08 6.38
C SER A 420 1.97 -0.10 7.00
N ALA A 421 2.71 -0.98 7.66
CA ALA A 421 2.23 -1.93 8.66
C ALA A 421 3.42 -2.42 9.49
N LYS A 422 3.14 -3.09 10.61
CA LYS A 422 4.15 -3.94 11.25
C LYS A 422 4.23 -5.25 10.48
N ALA A 423 5.30 -5.44 9.72
CA ALA A 423 5.56 -6.70 9.04
C ALA A 423 6.78 -7.37 9.69
N PRO A 424 6.61 -8.56 10.32
CA PRO A 424 7.76 -9.32 10.80
C PRO A 424 8.66 -9.66 9.60
N ASP A 425 9.98 -9.64 9.83
CA ASP A 425 11.03 -9.96 8.83
C ASP A 425 11.23 -8.97 7.68
N LEU A 426 10.54 -7.82 7.68
CA LEU A 426 10.89 -6.70 6.83
C LEU A 426 12.22 -6.10 7.30
N VAL A 427 13.27 -6.19 6.47
CA VAL A 427 14.58 -5.61 6.77
C VAL A 427 14.54 -4.09 6.64
N GLY A 428 13.84 -3.60 5.61
CA GLY A 428 13.65 -2.18 5.40
C GLY A 428 12.73 -1.90 4.22
N GLN A 429 12.16 -0.70 4.23
CA GLN A 429 11.39 -0.14 3.13
C GLN A 429 11.94 1.24 2.78
N TRP A 430 12.29 1.43 1.50
CA TRP A 430 12.80 2.68 0.96
C TRP A 430 11.83 3.18 -0.10
N LYS A 431 11.22 4.35 0.13
CA LYS A 431 10.35 4.99 -0.88
C LYS A 431 11.12 5.42 -2.11
N LEU A 432 12.43 5.70 -1.97
CA LEU A 432 13.31 6.14 -3.05
C LEU A 432 12.69 7.33 -3.80
N GLU A 433 12.56 8.46 -3.11
CA GLU A 433 12.02 9.69 -3.69
C GLU A 433 13.16 10.51 -4.31
N ASN A 434 12.94 11.09 -5.49
CA ASN A 434 13.84 12.13 -6.00
C ASN A 434 13.78 13.33 -5.04
N SER A 435 14.85 13.55 -4.27
CA SER A 435 15.07 14.84 -3.58
C SER A 435 15.50 15.93 -4.58
N GLU A 436 14.88 16.02 -5.76
CA GLU A 436 15.17 16.99 -6.81
C GLU A 436 14.21 18.20 -6.76
N TYR A 437 13.87 18.69 -5.57
CA TYR A 437 13.51 20.10 -5.44
C TYR A 437 14.79 20.93 -5.52
N LEU A 438 15.25 21.12 -6.76
CA LEU A 438 16.04 22.25 -7.18
C LEU A 438 15.16 23.51 -7.03
N LEU A 439 15.31 24.25 -5.94
CA LEU A 439 15.31 25.70 -6.07
C LEU A 439 16.78 26.09 -6.20
N LYS A 440 17.13 26.56 -7.40
CA LYS A 440 18.36 27.32 -7.65
C LYS A 440 18.47 28.42 -6.60
N GLU A 441 19.48 28.34 -5.75
CA GLU A 441 20.01 29.51 -5.08
C GLU A 441 20.64 30.43 -6.14
N LYS A 442 20.08 31.62 -6.28
CA LYS A 442 20.86 32.82 -6.53
C LYS A 442 20.61 33.76 -5.37
#